data_AF-A0A3P6EAC4-F1
#
_entry.id   AF-A0A3P6EAC4-F1
#
_cell.length_a   1.000
_cell.length_b   1.000
_cell.length_c   1.000
_cell.angle_alpha   90.00
_cell.angle_beta   90.00
_cell.angle_gamma   90.00
#
_symmetry.space_group_name_H-M   'P 1'
#
loop_
_entity.id
_entity.type
_entity.pdbx_description
1 polymer ?
#
loop_
_entity_poly.entity_id
_entity_poly.type
_entity_poly.pdbx_seq_one_letter_code
_entity_poly.pdbx_strand_id
1 'polypeptide(L)' 'MGAFWGTRVMEIVKKHDSGGLIWKRIKLTSTRKANAKTRLRRVWQNEAVLRACGTSDASGFSKGESCTSAAKK' A
#
# COMPACT_ATOMS: atom_id res chain seq x y z
N MET A 1 52.77 -1.87 -38.18
CA MET A 1 52.72 -2.00 -36.71
C MET A 1 51.77 -0.94 -36.16
N GLY A 2 50.47 -1.25 -36.10
CA GLY A 2 49.43 -0.31 -35.68
C GLY A 2 48.47 -1.02 -34.73
N ALA A 3 48.93 -1.28 -33.51
CA ALA A 3 48.20 -2.05 -32.49
C ALA A 3 47.65 -1.13 -31.37
N PHE A 4 47.12 0.04 -31.71
CA PHE A 4 46.64 1.00 -30.69
C PHE A 4 45.36 1.75 -31.05
N TRP A 5 44.53 1.22 -31.96
CA TRP A 5 43.26 1.85 -32.34
C TRP A 5 42.00 1.06 -31.91
N GLY A 6 42.17 -0.15 -31.33
CA GLY A 6 41.05 -1.02 -30.94
C GLY A 6 40.64 -1.00 -29.46
N THR A 7 41.45 -0.42 -28.57
CA THR A 7 41.21 -0.50 -27.11
C THR A 7 40.26 0.57 -26.59
N ARG A 8 40.06 1.68 -27.32
CA ARG A 8 39.12 2.75 -26.93
C ARG A 8 37.66 2.45 -27.25
N VAL A 9 37.37 1.54 -28.19
CA VAL A 9 35.98 1.16 -28.50
C VAL A 9 35.38 0.39 -27.31
N MET A 10 36.17 -0.46 -26.64
CA MET A 10 35.73 -1.09 -25.39
C MET A 10 35.63 -0.10 -24.22
N GLU A 11 36.43 0.98 -24.22
CA GLU A 11 36.35 2.05 -23.21
C GLU A 11 35.08 2.90 -23.37
N ILE A 12 34.61 3.09 -24.61
CA ILE A 12 33.31 3.68 -24.94
C ILE A 12 32.15 2.73 -24.58
N VAL A 13 32.32 1.42 -24.82
CA VAL A 13 31.31 0.40 -24.46
C VAL A 13 31.22 0.17 -22.94
N LYS A 14 32.29 0.45 -22.19
CA LYS A 14 32.41 0.22 -20.74
C LYS A 14 32.38 1.52 -19.91
N LYS A 15 31.71 2.57 -20.38
CA LYS A 15 31.38 3.73 -19.55
C LYS A 15 29.93 4.15 -19.73
N HIS A 16 29.05 3.33 -19.20
CA HIS A 16 27.78 3.82 -18.70
C HIS A 16 27.73 3.58 -17.19
N ASP A 17 28.58 4.31 -16.45
CA ASP A 17 28.37 4.56 -15.01
C ASP A 17 27.13 5.46 -14.78
N SER A 18 26.32 5.71 -15.80
CA SER A 18 24.96 6.18 -15.60
C SER A 18 24.18 5.03 -14.96
N GLY A 19 23.84 5.18 -13.68
CA GLY A 19 23.07 4.19 -12.93
C GLY A 19 21.92 3.63 -13.77
N GLY A 20 21.96 2.31 -14.01
CA GLY A 20 21.18 1.60 -15.01
C GLY A 20 19.67 1.83 -14.96
N LEU A 21 18.88 0.83 -14.57
CA LEU A 21 17.43 0.99 -14.47
C LEU A 21 17.11 2.06 -13.42
N ILE A 22 16.63 3.23 -13.86
CA ILE A 22 16.35 4.36 -12.97
C ILE A 22 15.09 4.08 -12.18
N TRP A 23 15.24 3.85 -10.87
CA TRP A 23 14.13 3.79 -9.92
C TRP A 23 13.57 5.19 -9.72
N LYS A 24 12.52 5.54 -10.47
CA LYS A 24 11.92 6.87 -10.39
C LYS A 24 11.34 7.11 -8.98
N ARG A 25 11.90 8.10 -8.29
CA ARG A 25 11.33 8.61 -7.03
C ARG A 25 10.10 9.46 -7.33
N ILE A 26 8.92 8.90 -7.07
CA ILE A 26 7.65 9.61 -7.28
C ILE A 26 7.43 10.58 -6.11
N LYS A 27 7.19 11.85 -6.41
CA LYS A 27 6.88 12.86 -5.40
C LYS A 27 5.53 12.59 -4.75
N LEU A 28 5.38 13.00 -3.49
CA LEU A 28 4.11 12.92 -2.79
C LEU A 28 3.13 13.99 -3.33
N THR A 29 2.31 13.59 -4.30
CA THR A 29 1.26 14.45 -4.90
C THR A 29 0.03 14.56 -4.00
N SER A 30 -0.81 15.57 -4.24
CA SER A 30 -2.06 15.81 -3.51
C SER A 30 -2.99 14.58 -3.50
N THR A 31 -3.18 13.92 -4.64
CA THR A 31 -3.99 12.70 -4.75
C THR A 31 -3.44 11.57 -3.89
N ARG A 32 -2.11 11.40 -3.86
CA ARG A 32 -1.46 10.39 -3.01
C ARG A 32 -1.62 10.72 -1.53
N LYS A 33 -1.57 12.00 -1.14
CA LYS A 33 -1.88 12.46 0.23
C LYS A 33 -3.34 12.17 0.61
N ALA A 34 -4.29 12.41 -0.30
CA ALA A 34 -5.70 12.12 -0.05
C ALA A 34 -5.93 10.62 0.22
N ASN A 35 -5.28 9.76 -0.57
CA ASN A 35 -5.35 8.32 -0.37
C ASN A 35 -4.65 7.84 0.92
N ALA A 36 -3.59 8.52 1.36
CA ALA A 36 -3.02 8.28 2.68
C ALA A 36 -4.02 8.64 3.81
N LYS A 37 -4.70 9.79 3.70
CA LYS A 37 -5.73 10.20 4.67
C LYS A 37 -6.92 9.24 4.73
N THR A 38 -7.33 8.64 3.61
CA THR A 38 -8.41 7.64 3.62
C THR A 38 -7.97 6.35 4.29
N ARG A 39 -6.74 5.87 4.04
CA ARG A 39 -6.18 4.71 4.74
C ARG A 39 -6.11 4.93 6.25
N LEU A 40 -5.62 6.09 6.68
CA LEU A 40 -5.53 6.43 8.10
C LEU A 40 -6.92 6.44 8.77
N ARG A 41 -7.92 7.07 8.15
CA ARG A 41 -9.30 7.06 8.66
C ARG A 41 -9.87 5.65 8.78
N ARG A 42 -9.60 4.78 7.81
CA ARG A 42 -10.04 3.37 7.85
C ARG A 42 -9.42 2.62 9.03
N VAL A 43 -8.12 2.82 9.27
CA VAL A 43 -7.42 2.20 10.40
C VAL A 43 -8.01 2.68 11.72
N TRP A 44 -8.25 3.99 11.88
CA TRP A 44 -8.88 4.52 13.09
C TRP A 44 -10.29 3.98 13.32
N GLN A 45 -11.10 3.86 12.27
CA GLN A 45 -12.42 3.25 12.39
C GLN A 45 -12.32 1.78 12.82
N ASN A 46 -11.43 1.01 12.21
CA ASN A 46 -11.20 -0.39 12.58
C ASN A 46 -10.72 -0.52 14.03
N GLU A 47 -9.77 0.32 14.45
CA GLU A 47 -9.27 0.35 15.83
C GLU A 47 -10.37 0.73 16.82
N ALA A 48 -11.22 1.70 16.49
CA ALA A 48 -12.34 2.10 17.33
C ALA A 48 -13.35 0.96 17.51
N VAL A 49 -13.69 0.24 16.43
CA VAL A 49 -14.59 -0.92 16.48
C VAL A 49 -13.99 -2.04 17.34
N LEU A 50 -12.73 -2.40 17.11
CA LEU A 50 -12.06 -3.46 17.88
C LEU A 50 -11.95 -3.11 19.37
N ARG A 51 -11.64 -1.85 19.69
CA ARG A 51 -11.63 -1.36 21.08
C ARG A 51 -13.01 -1.42 21.71
N ALA A 52 -14.06 -1.02 20.99
CA ALA A 52 -15.43 -1.09 21.47
C ALA A 52 -15.89 -2.53 21.71
N CYS A 53 -15.51 -3.48 20.85
CA CYS A 53 -15.78 -4.91 21.08
C CYS A 53 -15.06 -5.42 22.33
N GLY A 54 -13.78 -5.09 22.51
CA GLY A 54 -13.01 -5.51 23.69
C GLY A 54 -13.52 -4.95 25.02
N THR A 55 -14.29 -3.85 25.02
CA THR A 55 -14.96 -3.33 26.22
C THR A 55 -16.39 -3.87 26.41
N SER A 56 -17.02 -4.41 25.36
CA SER A 56 -18.43 -4.83 25.38
C SER A 56 -18.63 -6.30 25.77
N ASP A 57 -17.56 -7.10 25.78
CA ASP A 57 -17.63 -8.51 26.21
C ASP A 57 -17.81 -8.69 27.73
N ALA A 58 -17.93 -7.60 28.51
CA ALA A 58 -18.20 -7.61 29.94
C ALA A 58 -19.63 -7.17 30.34
N SER A 59 -20.56 -6.99 29.40
CA SER A 59 -21.96 -6.70 29.76
C SER A 59 -22.97 -7.29 28.77
N GLY A 60 -23.37 -8.53 29.05
CA GLY A 60 -24.65 -9.15 28.71
C GLY A 60 -25.37 -8.70 27.44
N PHE A 61 -25.08 -9.33 26.31
CA PHE A 61 -26.03 -9.40 25.20
C PHE A 61 -26.78 -10.74 25.28
N SER A 62 -27.97 -10.71 25.88
CA SER A 62 -28.98 -11.75 25.71
C SER A 62 -29.32 -11.85 24.22
N LYS A 63 -29.13 -13.05 23.68
CA LYS A 63 -29.44 -13.41 22.30
C LYS A 63 -30.96 -13.44 22.10
N GLY A 64 -31.54 -12.31 21.71
CA GLY A 64 -32.90 -12.17 21.18
C GLY A 64 -32.87 -10.99 20.22
N GLU A 65 -33.37 -11.01 18.99
CA GLU A 65 -34.44 -11.79 18.38
C GLU A 65 -34.04 -12.15 16.94
N SER A 66 -34.25 -13.40 16.51
CA SER A 66 -34.27 -13.76 15.09
C SER A 66 -35.64 -13.39 14.52
N CYS A 67 -35.69 -12.41 13.62
CA CYS A 67 -36.90 -12.10 12.86
C CYS A 67 -37.32 -13.31 12.01
N THR A 68 -38.47 -13.90 12.33
CA THR A 68 -39.17 -14.86 11.46
C THR A 68 -39.92 -14.09 10.38
N SER A 69 -39.47 -14.15 9.13
CA SER A 69 -40.32 -13.82 7.98
C SER A 69 -40.72 -15.13 7.28
N ALA A 70 -41.84 -15.71 7.73
CA ALA A 70 -42.49 -16.83 7.04
C ALA A 70 -43.46 -16.29 5.97
N ALA A 71 -43.48 -16.98 4.84
CA ALA A 71 -43.93 -16.53 3.53
C ALA A 71 -45.44 -16.27 3.39
N LYS A 72 -45.76 -15.37 2.46
CA LYS A 72 -47.09 -15.07 1.91
C LYS A 72 -47.79 -16.34 1.40
N LYS A 73 -49.09 -16.42 1.66
CA LYS A 73 -50.05 -17.35 1.05
C LYS A 73 -50.80 -16.64 -0.07
#